data_AF-A0A2N0TSA5-F1
#
_entry.id   AF-A0A2N0TSA5-F1
#
_cell.length_a   1.000
_cell.length_b   1.000
_cell.length_c   1.000
_cell.angle_alpha   90.00
_cell.angle_beta   90.00
_cell.angle_gamma   90.00
#
_symmetry.space_group_name_H-M   'P 1'
#
loop_
_entity.id
_entity.type
_entity.pdbx_description
1 polymer ?
#
loop_
_entity_poly.entity_id
_entity_poly.type
_entity_poly.pdbx_seq_one_letter_code
_entity_poly.pdbx_strand_id
1 'polypeptide(L)' 'MSRSKRKTPILPNCTATSEKAEKQKANRKLRRIVKEKLAITDENFPHIKEISDSWNWEKDGKSYRTDLSNKEKSK' A
#
# COMPACT_ATOMS: atom_id res chain seq x y z
N MET A 1 14.14 -29.08 0.12
CA MET A 1 12.83 -28.49 -0.20
C MET A 1 12.91 -27.72 -1.50
N SER A 2 12.25 -28.20 -2.56
CA SER A 2 12.14 -27.49 -3.84
C SER A 2 11.41 -26.16 -3.63
N ARG A 3 12.00 -25.03 -4.04
CA ARG A 3 11.34 -23.74 -3.88
C ARG A 3 10.12 -23.70 -4.80
N SER A 4 8.93 -23.56 -4.22
CA SER A 4 7.68 -23.41 -4.98
C SER A 4 7.81 -22.24 -5.96
N LYS A 5 7.62 -22.53 -7.25
CA LYS A 5 7.68 -21.53 -8.33
C LYS A 5 6.28 -20.94 -8.51
N ARG A 6 6.20 -19.62 -8.65
CA ARG A 6 4.92 -18.96 -8.94
C ARG A 6 4.48 -19.31 -10.36
N LYS A 7 3.30 -19.93 -10.50
CA LYS A 7 2.68 -20.23 -11.80
C LYS A 7 2.31 -18.96 -12.56
N THR A 8 1.82 -17.94 -11.84
CA THR A 8 1.45 -16.62 -12.38
C THR A 8 2.32 -15.53 -11.75
N PRO A 9 3.34 -15.02 -12.44
CA PRO A 9 4.25 -14.01 -11.91
C PRO A 9 3.64 -12.59 -11.93
N ILE A 10 2.66 -12.36 -11.08
CA ILE A 10 2.14 -11.02 -10.81
C ILE A 10 3.02 -10.40 -9.72
N LEU A 11 3.84 -9.42 -10.10
CA LEU A 11 4.80 -8.74 -9.22
C LEU A 11 4.49 -7.24 -9.14
N PRO A 12 4.83 -6.58 -8.02
CA PRO A 12 4.83 -5.12 -7.97
C PRO A 12 5.84 -4.56 -8.99
N ASN A 13 5.50 -3.41 -9.59
CA ASN A 13 6.41 -2.70 -10.51
C ASN A 13 7.52 -1.96 -9.78
N CYS A 14 7.24 -1.48 -8.57
CA CYS A 14 8.24 -0.85 -7.71
C CYS A 14 9.05 -1.88 -6.92
N THR A 15 10.28 -1.50 -6.60
CA THR A 15 11.19 -2.21 -5.70
C THR A 15 10.75 -2.17 -4.23
N ALA A 16 9.78 -1.31 -3.90
CA ALA A 16 9.22 -1.19 -2.55
C ALA A 16 8.61 -2.51 -2.08
N THR A 17 9.07 -2.98 -0.93
CA THR A 17 8.68 -4.30 -0.40
C THR A 17 7.27 -4.31 0.17
N SER A 18 6.77 -3.18 0.68
CA SER A 18 5.50 -3.09 1.42
C SER A 18 4.90 -1.68 1.40
N GLU A 19 3.57 -1.59 1.42
CA GLU A 19 2.81 -0.33 1.62
C GLU A 19 2.42 -0.10 3.09
N LYS A 20 2.92 -0.96 4.00
CA LYS A 20 2.47 -0.97 5.40
C LYS A 20 2.78 0.35 6.10
N ALA A 21 3.91 0.97 5.79
CA ALA A 21 4.34 2.21 6.42
C ALA A 21 3.44 3.40 6.01
N GLU A 22 3.12 3.50 4.73
CA GLU A 22 2.27 4.54 4.13
C GLU A 22 0.85 4.43 4.69
N LYS A 23 0.29 3.21 4.71
CA LYS A 23 -1.01 2.92 5.32
C LYS A 23 -1.04 3.30 6.79
N GLN A 24 0.04 3.02 7.52
CA GLN A 24 0.11 3.37 8.94
C GLN A 24 0.18 4.90 9.14
N LYS A 25 0.97 5.62 8.33
CA LYS A 25 1.06 7.08 8.37
C LYS A 25 -0.29 7.73 8.05
N ALA A 26 -0.96 7.27 6.98
CA ALA A 26 -2.29 7.75 6.59
C ALA A 26 -3.33 7.58 7.70
N ASN A 27 -3.40 6.38 8.30
CA ASN A 27 -4.34 6.10 9.40
C ASN A 27 -4.02 6.90 10.67
N ARG A 28 -2.73 7.13 10.99
CA ARG A 28 -2.35 7.99 12.11
C ARG A 28 -2.80 9.43 11.89
N LYS A 29 -2.62 9.97 10.67
CA LYS A 29 -3.05 11.32 10.31
C LYS A 29 -4.57 11.46 10.40
N LEU A 30 -5.32 10.48 9.89
CA LEU A 30 -6.78 10.46 10.01
C LEU A 30 -7.24 10.48 11.46
N ARG A 31 -6.70 9.60 12.30
CA ARG A 31 -7.08 9.53 13.72
C ARG A 31 -6.81 10.84 14.46
N ARG A 32 -5.71 11.52 14.12
CA ARG A 32 -5.38 12.83 14.69
C ARG A 32 -6.44 13.87 14.32
N ILE A 33 -6.78 14.00 13.03
CA ILE A 33 -7.77 14.97 12.57
C ILE A 33 -9.16 14.66 13.15
N VAL A 34 -9.56 13.39 13.16
CA VAL A 34 -10.84 12.98 13.76
C VAL A 34 -10.90 13.33 15.25
N LYS A 35 -9.81 13.14 16.00
CA LYS A 35 -9.74 13.51 17.41
C LYS A 35 -9.86 15.02 17.62
N GLU A 36 -9.20 15.81 16.78
CA GLU A 36 -9.28 17.29 16.81
C GLU A 36 -10.71 17.77 16.50
N LYS A 37 -11.39 17.19 15.51
CA LYS A 37 -12.78 17.53 15.16
C LYS A 37 -13.80 17.10 16.21
N LEU A 38 -13.63 15.91 16.81
CA LEU A 38 -14.46 15.46 17.92
C LEU A 38 -14.41 16.41 19.12
N ALA A 39 -13.24 17.00 19.40
CA ALA A 39 -13.10 17.97 20.49
C ALA A 39 -13.85 19.29 20.23
N ILE A 40 -14.11 19.62 18.97
CA ILE A 40 -14.80 20.85 18.54
C ILE A 40 -16.30 20.59 18.32
N THR A 41 -16.78 19.34 18.48
CA THR A 41 -18.15 18.89 18.19
C THR A 41 -18.53 19.13 16.71
N ASP A 42 -17.54 19.02 15.82
CA ASP A 42 -17.74 19.13 14.38
C ASP A 42 -18.05 17.73 13.82
N GLU A 43 -19.20 17.59 13.14
CA GLU A 43 -19.69 16.30 12.62
C GLU A 43 -19.07 15.92 11.27
N ASN A 44 -18.32 16.83 10.64
CA ASN A 44 -17.78 16.60 9.31
C ASN A 44 -16.43 15.84 9.37
N PHE A 45 -16.48 14.51 9.35
CA PHE A 45 -15.25 13.69 9.35
C PHE A 45 -14.65 13.52 7.96
N PRO A 46 -13.34 13.77 7.79
CA PRO A 46 -12.68 13.58 6.50
C PRO A 46 -12.55 12.10 6.14
N HIS A 47 -12.73 11.78 4.86
CA HIS A 47 -12.45 10.44 4.35
C HIS A 47 -10.95 10.19 4.19
N ILE A 48 -10.55 8.91 4.24
CA ILE A 48 -9.14 8.49 4.05
C ILE A 48 -8.55 9.03 2.74
N LYS A 49 -9.36 9.08 1.66
CA LYS A 49 -8.95 9.56 0.34
C LYS A 49 -8.62 11.06 0.32
N GLU A 50 -9.23 11.85 1.20
CA GLU A 50 -8.94 13.29 1.31
C GLU A 50 -7.60 13.55 2.02
N ILE A 51 -7.19 12.61 2.88
CA ILE A 51 -6.02 12.77 3.75
C ILE A 51 -4.77 12.15 3.14
N SER A 52 -4.93 11.06 2.38
CA SER A 52 -3.84 10.32 1.76
C SER A 52 -4.16 10.01 0.30
N ASP A 53 -3.20 10.33 -0.56
CA ASP A 53 -3.21 9.93 -1.96
C ASP A 53 -2.49 8.58 -2.11
N SER A 54 -3.22 7.56 -2.60
CA SER A 54 -2.68 6.23 -2.86
C SER A 54 -1.74 6.20 -4.07
N TRP A 55 -1.83 7.18 -4.98
CA TRP A 55 -0.94 7.29 -6.15
C TRP A 55 0.47 7.70 -5.77
N ASN A 56 0.65 8.35 -4.61
CA ASN A 56 1.96 8.79 -4.12
C ASN A 56 2.59 7.77 -3.15
N TRP A 57 2.14 6.51 -3.16
CA TRP A 57 2.73 5.47 -2.33
C TRP A 57 3.92 4.82 -3.01
N GLU A 58 4.87 4.37 -2.21
CA GLU A 58 6.14 3.82 -2.68
C GLU A 58 5.94 2.56 -3.55
N LYS A 59 4.84 1.85 -3.33
CA LYS A 59 4.44 0.69 -4.10
C LYS A 59 3.43 1.12 -5.17
N ASP A 60 3.89 1.09 -6.40
CA ASP A 60 3.03 1.19 -7.58
C ASP A 60 2.40 -0.17 -7.90
N GLY A 61 1.42 -0.18 -8.81
CA GLY A 61 0.60 -1.33 -9.19
C GLY A 61 1.38 -2.62 -9.50
N LYS A 62 0.62 -3.71 -9.60
CA LYS A 62 1.18 -5.02 -9.94
C LYS A 62 0.98 -5.30 -11.42
N SER A 63 2.04 -5.72 -12.09
CA SER A 63 1.97 -6.16 -13.49
C SER A 63 2.30 -7.63 -13.61
N TYR A 64 1.72 -8.24 -14.65
CA TYR A 64 2.13 -9.55 -15.09
C TYR A 64 3.49 -9.44 -15.78
N ARG A 65 4.47 -10.23 -15.33
CA ARG A 65 5.85 -10.18 -15.82
C ARG A 65 6.22 -11.48 -16.51
N THR A 66 6.23 -11.48 -17.84
CA THR A 66 6.60 -12.65 -18.67
C THR A 66 8.10 -12.85 -18.77
N ASP A 67 8.87 -11.77 -18.53
CA ASP A 67 10.31 -11.61 -18.69
C ASP A 67 11.15 -12.25 -17.57
N LEU A 68 10.54 -12.61 -16.44
CA LEU A 68 11.27 -13.08 -15.27
C LEU A 68 11.92 -14.46 -15.45
N SER A 69 13.16 -14.56 -14.97
CA SER A 69 13.89 -15.82 -14.87
C SER A 69 13.28 -16.75 -13.81
N ASN A 70 13.56 -18.05 -13.92
CA ASN A 70 13.11 -19.06 -12.95
C ASN A 70 13.56 -18.75 -11.51
N LYS A 71 14.68 -18.04 -11.34
CA LYS A 71 15.19 -17.61 -10.03
C LYS A 71 14.30 -16.54 -9.39
N GLU A 72 13.80 -15.60 -10.19
CA GLU A 72 12.99 -14.46 -9.75
C GLU A 72 11.51 -14.85 -9.56
N LYS A 73 11.05 -15.90 -10.25
CA LYS A 73 9.76 -16.56 -10.03
C LYS A 73 9.68 -17.33 -8.71
N SER A 74 10.82 -17.56 -8.06
CA SER A 74 10.90 -18.22 -6.78
C SER A 74 10.60 -17.23 -5.65
N LYS A 75 9.73 -17.61 -4.71
CA LYS A 75 9.41 -16.80 -3.52
C LYS A 75 10.50 -16.91 -2.46
#